data_AF-A0A7W0ZB22-F1
#
_entry.id   AF-A0A7W0ZB22-F1
#
_cell.length_a   1.000
_cell.length_b   1.000
_cell.length_c   1.000
_cell.angle_alpha   90.00
_cell.angle_beta   90.00
_cell.angle_gamma   90.00
#
_symmetry.space_group_name_H-M   'P 1'
#
loop_
_entity.id
_entity.type
_entity.pdbx_description
1 polymer ?
#
loop_
_entity_poly.entity_id
_entity_poly.type
_entity_poly.pdbx_seq_one_letter_code
_entity_poly.pdbx_strand_id
1 'polypeptide(L)'
;MRLYPDPPLQRLGLIARDLAVVLGLALFAKIGLEVHDAVDKLAVLGEGVESAGGAVTGGFESAAEALDGAPFVGDDIGDALRGAGEGSGGEVQDLGRGGAGAAHDLADLLGLVVFGLPAALLLLWAVPPRVRQVRRLNAAARV
;
A
#
# COMPACT_ATOMS: atom_id res chain seq x y z
N MET A 1 3.89 -43.54 17.17
CA MET A 1 4.29 -42.52 16.16
C MET A 1 5.58 -41.88 16.64
N ARG A 2 6.68 -42.02 15.89
CA ARG A 2 8.00 -41.56 16.31
C ARG A 2 8.31 -40.24 15.60
N LEU A 3 8.18 -39.13 16.34
CA LEU A 3 8.25 -37.77 15.78
C LEU A 3 9.68 -37.21 15.59
N TYR A 4 10.74 -37.96 15.92
CA TYR A 4 12.09 -37.40 15.90
C TYR A 4 13.21 -38.45 15.65
N PRO A 5 14.21 -38.18 14.79
CA PRO A 5 15.47 -38.94 14.73
C PRO A 5 16.45 -38.58 15.87
N ASP A 6 17.26 -39.56 16.28
CA ASP A 6 18.09 -39.52 17.50
C ASP A 6 19.40 -38.68 17.52
N PRO A 7 19.98 -38.09 16.45
CA PRO A 7 21.22 -37.30 16.62
C PRO A 7 20.96 -35.83 17.04
N PRO A 8 21.60 -35.31 18.12
CA PRO A 8 21.40 -33.95 18.62
C PRO A 8 21.79 -32.85 17.61
N LEU A 9 22.78 -33.12 16.74
CA LEU A 9 23.21 -32.19 15.69
C LEU A 9 22.15 -31.95 14.60
N GLN A 10 21.30 -32.94 14.31
CA GLN A 10 20.23 -32.79 13.33
C GLN A 10 19.02 -32.03 13.91
N ARG A 11 18.82 -32.10 15.24
CA ARG A 11 17.77 -31.35 15.94
C ARG A 11 18.03 -29.84 15.90
N LEU A 12 19.26 -29.43 16.22
CA LEU A 12 19.66 -28.02 16.20
C LEU A 12 19.59 -27.43 14.80
N GLY A 13 19.98 -28.19 13.77
CA GLY A 13 19.83 -27.75 12.38
C GLY A 13 18.38 -27.54 11.95
N LEU A 14 17.44 -28.35 12.44
CA LEU A 14 16.00 -28.19 12.18
C LEU A 14 15.40 -26.98 12.90
N ILE A 15 15.77 -26.78 14.17
CA ILE A 15 15.32 -25.62 14.97
C ILE A 15 15.89 -24.33 14.38
N ALA A 16 17.19 -24.29 14.08
CA ALA A 16 17.84 -23.14 13.46
C ALA A 16 17.23 -22.81 12.09
N ARG A 17 16.84 -23.84 11.32
CA ARG A 17 16.18 -23.66 10.04
C ARG A 17 14.76 -23.11 10.16
N ASP A 18 13.95 -23.64 11.08
CA ASP A 18 12.61 -23.07 11.32
C ASP A 18 12.71 -21.64 11.83
N LEU A 19 13.66 -21.38 12.75
CA LEU A 19 13.91 -20.04 13.26
C LEU A 19 14.32 -19.08 12.13
N ALA A 20 15.20 -19.54 11.22
CA ALA A 20 15.60 -18.75 10.06
C ALA A 20 14.44 -18.47 9.09
N VAL A 21 13.53 -19.42 8.88
CA VAL A 21 12.33 -19.22 8.07
C VAL A 21 11.38 -18.22 8.72
N VAL A 22 11.12 -18.37 10.03
CA VAL A 22 10.25 -17.44 10.80
C VAL A 22 10.86 -16.04 10.83
N LEU A 23 12.17 -15.91 11.08
CA LEU A 23 12.87 -14.63 11.03
C LEU A 23 12.84 -14.01 9.63
N GLY A 24 13.02 -14.81 8.59
CA GLY A 24 12.91 -14.36 7.20
C GLY A 24 11.51 -13.84 6.87
N LEU A 25 10.46 -14.57 7.27
CA LEU A 25 9.07 -14.13 7.09
C LEU A 25 8.78 -12.84 7.87
N ALA A 26 9.24 -12.74 9.12
CA ALA A 26 9.07 -11.54 9.93
C ALA A 26 9.81 -10.34 9.31
N LEU A 27 11.02 -10.55 8.79
CA LEU A 27 11.79 -9.52 8.10
C LEU A 27 11.07 -9.03 6.83
N PHE A 28 10.58 -9.95 5.99
CA PHE A 28 9.85 -9.59 4.78
C PHE A 28 8.51 -8.94 5.07
N ALA A 29 7.80 -9.37 6.12
CA ALA A 29 6.59 -8.69 6.59
C ALA A 29 6.91 -7.25 6.99
N LYS A 30 7.99 -7.04 7.75
CA LYS A 30 8.42 -5.69 8.14
C LYS A 30 8.75 -4.81 6.93
N ILE A 31 9.49 -5.36 5.96
CA ILE A 31 9.85 -4.63 4.72
C ILE A 31 8.60 -4.28 3.91
N GLY A 32 7.66 -5.22 3.75
CA GLY A 32 6.40 -4.98 3.03
C GLY A 32 5.55 -3.88 3.67
N LEU A 33 5.45 -3.88 5.00
CA LEU A 33 4.75 -2.83 5.76
C LEU A 33 5.45 -1.47 5.62
N GLU A 34 6.79 -1.42 5.74
CA GLU A 34 7.51 -0.15 5.56
C GLU A 34 7.37 0.41 4.14
N VAL A 35 7.33 -0.45 3.11
CA VAL A 35 7.09 -0.01 1.72
C VAL A 35 5.67 0.51 1.56
N HIS A 36 4.66 -0.21 2.07
CA HIS A 36 3.27 0.23 2.05
C HIS A 36 3.13 1.60 2.73
N ASP A 37 3.62 1.74 3.97
CA ASP A 37 3.55 3.00 4.73
C ASP A 37 4.30 4.15 4.02
N ALA A 38 5.42 3.85 3.34
CA ALA A 38 6.18 4.87 2.60
C ALA A 38 5.43 5.36 1.37
N VAL A 39 4.73 4.48 0.66
CA VAL A 39 3.95 4.81 -0.53
C VAL A 39 2.61 5.45 -0.13
N ASP A 40 1.97 4.99 0.93
CA ASP A 40 0.72 5.57 1.44
C ASP A 40 0.91 7.02 1.91
N LYS A 41 2.09 7.37 2.44
CA LYS A 41 2.47 8.76 2.70
C LYS A 41 2.48 9.65 1.46
N LEU A 42 2.53 9.09 0.25
CA LEU A 42 2.36 9.85 -0.98
C LEU A 42 0.91 10.28 -1.19
N ALA A 43 -0.08 9.61 -0.58
CA ALA A 43 -1.47 10.05 -0.63
C ALA A 43 -1.66 11.44 0.02
N VAL A 44 -0.88 11.76 1.05
CA VAL A 44 -0.85 13.09 1.70
C VAL A 44 -0.47 14.21 0.72
N LEU A 45 0.36 13.92 -0.30
CA LEU A 45 0.63 14.89 -1.37
C LEU A 45 -0.64 15.16 -2.18
N GLY A 46 -1.43 14.13 -2.49
CA GLY A 46 -2.70 14.26 -3.21
C GLY A 46 -3.73 15.08 -2.44
N GLU A 47 -3.85 14.87 -1.13
CA GLU A 47 -4.68 15.69 -0.23
C GLU A 47 -4.23 17.15 -0.20
N GLY A 48 -2.91 17.39 -0.21
CA GLY A 48 -2.35 18.75 -0.29
C GLY A 48 -2.70 19.45 -1.60
N VAL A 49 -2.64 18.74 -2.74
CA VAL A 49 -3.07 19.26 -4.04
C VAL A 49 -4.58 19.52 -4.06
N GLU A 50 -5.38 18.60 -3.51
CA GLU A 50 -6.83 18.75 -3.37
C GLU A 50 -7.19 20.02 -2.58
N SER A 51 -6.55 20.20 -1.42
CA SER A 51 -6.74 21.38 -0.58
C SER A 51 -6.33 22.68 -1.28
N ALA A 52 -5.25 22.65 -2.07
CA ALA A 52 -4.81 23.82 -2.83
C ALA A 52 -5.82 24.18 -3.93
N GLY A 53 -6.34 23.19 -4.67
CA GLY A 53 -7.40 23.38 -5.64
C GLY A 53 -8.66 23.98 -5.01
N GLY A 54 -9.09 23.43 -3.86
CA GLY A 54 -10.24 23.93 -3.12
C GLY A 54 -10.07 25.38 -2.62
N ALA A 55 -8.87 25.75 -2.18
CA ALA A 55 -8.58 27.14 -1.79
C ALA A 55 -8.67 28.11 -2.98
N VAL A 56 -8.22 27.68 -4.16
CA VAL A 56 -8.34 28.47 -5.41
C VAL A 56 -9.82 28.63 -5.80
N THR A 57 -10.57 27.53 -5.89
CA THR A 57 -12.01 27.57 -6.23
C THR A 57 -12.77 28.42 -5.21
N GLY A 58 -12.52 28.26 -3.91
CA GLY A 58 -13.17 29.07 -2.86
C GLY A 58 -12.82 30.55 -2.93
N GLY A 59 -11.60 30.91 -3.35
CA GLY A 59 -11.21 32.29 -3.61
C GLY A 59 -11.97 32.92 -4.78
N PHE A 60 -12.16 32.17 -5.87
CA PHE A 60 -12.98 32.59 -7.00
C PHE A 60 -14.48 32.69 -6.64
N GLU A 61 -15.01 31.75 -5.87
CA GLU A 61 -16.39 31.79 -5.38
C GLU A 61 -16.63 33.05 -4.53
N SER A 62 -15.71 33.34 -3.60
CA SER A 62 -15.80 34.54 -2.75
C SER A 62 -15.72 35.84 -3.57
N ALA A 63 -14.93 35.84 -4.64
CA ALA A 63 -14.84 36.98 -5.56
C ALA A 63 -16.10 37.15 -6.41
N ALA A 64 -16.72 36.04 -6.85
CA ALA A 64 -17.99 36.04 -7.55
C ALA A 64 -19.11 36.61 -6.66
N GLU A 65 -19.21 36.11 -5.42
CA GLU A 65 -20.23 36.52 -4.46
C GLU A 65 -20.11 38.00 -4.07
N ALA A 66 -18.89 38.56 -4.05
CA ALA A 66 -18.66 39.99 -3.86
C ALA A 66 -19.14 40.86 -5.04
N LEU A 67 -19.23 40.29 -6.25
CA LEU A 67 -19.63 40.98 -7.47
C LEU A 67 -21.10 40.83 -7.82
N ASP A 68 -21.78 39.82 -7.28
CA ASP A 68 -23.24 39.64 -7.39
C ASP A 68 -24.02 40.90 -6.90
N GLY A 69 -23.41 41.76 -6.10
CA GLY A 69 -23.97 43.04 -5.66
C GLY A 69 -23.85 44.22 -6.66
N ALA A 70 -23.17 44.05 -7.79
CA ALA A 70 -22.93 45.12 -8.76
C ALA A 70 -24.04 45.23 -9.82
N PRO A 71 -24.70 46.40 -9.98
CA PRO A 71 -25.75 46.54 -10.98
C PRO A 71 -25.22 46.43 -12.41
N PHE A 72 -26.02 45.84 -13.29
CA PHE A 72 -25.82 45.64 -14.74
C PHE A 72 -24.76 44.61 -15.19
N VAL A 73 -23.76 44.29 -14.38
CA VAL A 73 -22.65 43.38 -14.79
C VAL A 73 -22.24 42.36 -13.72
N GLY A 74 -22.84 42.40 -12.53
CA GLY A 74 -22.49 41.50 -11.42
C GLY A 74 -22.61 40.03 -11.78
N ASP A 75 -23.79 39.61 -12.25
CA ASP A 75 -24.07 38.20 -12.58
C ASP A 75 -23.11 37.66 -13.66
N ASP A 76 -22.90 38.38 -14.77
CA ASP A 76 -22.03 37.92 -15.87
C ASP A 76 -20.57 37.75 -15.41
N ILE A 77 -20.07 38.66 -14.56
CA ILE A 77 -18.70 38.58 -14.04
C ILE A 77 -18.61 37.51 -12.93
N GLY A 78 -19.63 37.38 -12.10
CA GLY A 78 -19.74 36.35 -11.06
C GLY A 78 -19.71 34.95 -11.67
N ASP A 79 -20.49 34.71 -12.71
CA ASP A 79 -20.51 33.44 -13.46
C ASP A 79 -19.16 33.16 -14.13
N ALA A 80 -18.52 34.18 -14.72
CA ALA A 80 -17.20 34.03 -15.31
C ALA A 80 -16.12 33.66 -14.26
N LEU A 81 -16.21 34.21 -13.05
CA LEU A 81 -15.32 33.89 -11.94
C LEU A 81 -15.57 32.48 -11.39
N ARG A 82 -16.83 32.09 -11.20
CA ARG A 82 -17.20 30.72 -10.80
C ARG A 82 -16.66 29.70 -11.82
N GLY A 83 -16.88 29.94 -13.11
CA GLY A 83 -16.34 29.09 -14.18
C GLY A 83 -14.81 29.07 -14.21
N ALA A 84 -14.15 30.20 -13.95
CA ALA A 84 -12.68 30.23 -13.82
C ALA A 84 -12.19 29.45 -12.60
N GLY A 85 -12.92 29.50 -11.48
CA GLY A 85 -12.62 28.75 -10.26
C GLY A 85 -12.80 27.25 -10.42
N GLU A 86 -13.85 26.81 -11.12
CA GLU A 86 -14.07 25.40 -11.47
C GLU A 86 -13.00 24.91 -12.45
N GLY A 87 -12.73 25.66 -13.53
CA GLY A 87 -11.76 25.27 -14.55
C GLY A 87 -10.29 25.31 -14.09
N SER A 88 -9.98 26.01 -13.00
CA SER A 88 -8.61 26.06 -12.45
C SER A 88 -8.48 25.25 -11.16
N GLY A 89 -9.18 25.66 -10.10
CA GLY A 89 -9.11 25.00 -8.80
C GLY A 89 -9.83 23.65 -8.77
N GLY A 90 -10.94 23.51 -9.50
CA GLY A 90 -11.71 22.26 -9.58
C GLY A 90 -10.92 21.14 -10.25
N GLU A 91 -10.30 21.40 -11.41
CA GLU A 91 -9.45 20.40 -12.09
C GLU A 91 -8.25 19.98 -11.23
N VAL A 92 -7.61 20.93 -10.53
CA VAL A 92 -6.51 20.62 -9.59
C VAL A 92 -7.01 19.76 -8.43
N GLN A 93 -8.21 20.04 -7.93
CA GLN A 93 -8.82 19.28 -6.86
C GLN A 93 -9.12 17.82 -7.29
N ASP A 94 -9.65 17.64 -8.50
CA ASP A 94 -9.89 16.33 -9.09
C ASP A 94 -8.60 15.53 -9.31
N LEU A 95 -7.53 16.20 -9.77
CA LEU A 95 -6.20 15.61 -9.89
C LEU A 95 -5.64 15.18 -8.54
N GLY A 96 -5.82 15.98 -7.49
CA GLY A 96 -5.42 15.66 -6.12
C GLY A 96 -6.09 14.39 -5.60
N ARG A 97 -7.42 14.30 -5.75
CA ARG A 97 -8.21 13.11 -5.38
C ARG A 97 -7.80 11.87 -6.18
N GLY A 98 -7.65 12.01 -7.50
CA GLY A 98 -7.23 10.91 -8.37
C GLY A 98 -5.82 10.40 -8.03
N GLY A 99 -4.90 11.31 -7.74
CA GLY A 99 -3.53 11.00 -7.35
C GLY A 99 -3.44 10.30 -5.98
N ALA A 100 -4.20 10.77 -4.99
CA ALA A 100 -4.27 10.15 -3.67
C ALA A 100 -4.78 8.70 -3.75
N GLY A 101 -5.86 8.47 -4.52
CA GLY A 101 -6.39 7.13 -4.75
C GLY A 101 -5.38 6.21 -5.44
N ALA A 102 -4.73 6.69 -6.51
CA ALA A 102 -3.71 5.90 -7.21
C ALA A 102 -2.48 5.57 -6.34
N ALA A 103 -2.07 6.49 -5.46
CA ALA A 103 -1.00 6.24 -4.50
C ALA A 103 -1.38 5.15 -3.50
N HIS A 104 -2.61 5.18 -3.00
CA HIS A 104 -3.14 4.16 -2.10
C HIS A 104 -3.20 2.78 -2.77
N ASP A 105 -3.73 2.69 -3.99
CA ASP A 105 -3.77 1.44 -4.77
C ASP A 105 -2.35 0.89 -5.05
N LEU A 106 -1.40 1.78 -5.34
CA LEU A 106 0.01 1.41 -5.51
C LEU A 106 0.62 0.91 -4.21
N ALA A 107 0.32 1.55 -3.07
CA ALA A 107 0.82 1.13 -1.76
C ALA A 107 0.35 -0.29 -1.42
N ASP A 108 -0.91 -0.61 -1.69
CA ASP A 108 -1.48 -1.95 -1.50
C ASP A 108 -0.81 -2.98 -2.41
N LEU A 109 -0.68 -2.68 -3.70
CA LEU A 109 -0.07 -3.58 -4.67
C LEU A 109 1.40 -3.85 -4.36
N LEU A 110 2.18 -2.79 -4.08
CA LEU A 110 3.61 -2.92 -3.74
C LEU A 110 3.80 -3.65 -2.41
N GLY A 111 3.01 -3.31 -1.39
CA GLY A 111 3.03 -4.04 -0.12
C GLY A 111 2.79 -5.53 -0.31
N LEU A 112 1.78 -5.90 -1.10
CA LEU A 112 1.44 -7.29 -1.41
C LEU A 112 2.55 -8.00 -2.20
N VAL A 113 3.11 -7.36 -3.23
CA VAL A 113 4.13 -7.97 -4.09
C VAL A 113 5.45 -8.13 -3.33
N VAL A 114 5.88 -7.09 -2.60
CA VAL A 114 7.13 -7.09 -1.82
C VAL A 114 7.06 -8.07 -0.67
N PHE A 115 5.89 -8.30 -0.07
CA PHE A 115 5.71 -9.35 0.93
C PHE A 115 5.53 -10.73 0.30
N GLY A 116 4.62 -10.84 -0.67
CA GLY A 116 4.10 -12.10 -1.19
C GLY A 116 5.10 -12.90 -2.00
N LEU A 117 5.87 -12.27 -2.89
CA LEU A 117 6.88 -12.96 -3.70
C LEU A 117 7.98 -13.62 -2.86
N PRO A 118 8.70 -12.88 -1.98
CA PRO A 118 9.75 -13.49 -1.17
C PRO A 118 9.20 -14.46 -0.13
N ALA A 119 8.02 -14.19 0.46
CA ALA A 119 7.37 -15.15 1.36
C ALA A 119 7.01 -16.46 0.64
N ALA A 120 6.44 -16.37 -0.56
CA ALA A 120 6.11 -17.54 -1.38
C ALA A 120 7.36 -18.32 -1.78
N LEU A 121 8.45 -17.65 -2.20
CA LEU A 121 9.74 -18.29 -2.50
C LEU A 121 10.34 -18.99 -1.28
N LEU A 122 10.34 -18.33 -0.12
CA LEU A 122 10.81 -18.92 1.14
C LEU A 122 10.01 -20.17 1.51
N LEU A 123 8.68 -20.09 1.42
CA LEU A 123 7.79 -21.22 1.68
C LEU A 123 8.02 -22.34 0.66
N LEU A 124 8.14 -22.02 -0.63
CA LEU A 124 8.41 -23.00 -1.68
C LEU A 124 9.77 -23.68 -1.51
N TRP A 125 10.75 -23.01 -0.90
CA TRP A 125 12.05 -23.60 -0.60
C TRP A 125 12.05 -24.39 0.73
N ALA A 126 11.29 -23.93 1.72
CA ALA A 126 11.22 -24.54 3.04
C ALA A 126 10.32 -25.80 3.11
N VAL A 127 9.20 -25.81 2.37
CA VAL A 127 8.16 -26.85 2.40
C VAL A 127 8.58 -28.19 1.76
N PRO A 128 9.14 -28.28 0.54
CA PRO A 128 9.45 -29.57 -0.09
C PRO A 128 10.40 -30.49 0.71
N PRO A 129 11.46 -30.01 1.39
CA PRO A 129 12.27 -30.87 2.23
C PRO A 129 11.54 -31.35 3.49
N ARG A 130 10.62 -30.55 4.07
CA ARG A 130 9.75 -31.00 5.17
C ARG A 130 8.81 -32.12 4.71
N VAL A 131 8.19 -31.96 3.53
CA VAL A 131 7.30 -32.98 2.94
C VAL A 131 8.06 -34.28 2.62
N ARG A 132 9.28 -34.19 2.07
CA ARG A 132 10.13 -35.38 1.82
C ARG A 132 10.57 -36.07 3.11
N GLN A 133 10.85 -35.32 4.17
CA GLN A 133 11.28 -35.86 5.46
C GLN A 133 10.13 -36.58 6.17
N VAL A 134 8.93 -36.01 6.17
CA VAL A 134 7.71 -36.65 6.70
C VAL A 134 7.36 -37.92 5.90
N ARG A 135 7.49 -37.89 4.58
CA ARG A 135 7.27 -39.08 3.73
C ARG A 135 8.29 -40.19 3.97
N ARG A 136 9.58 -39.87 4.14
CA ARG A 136 10.63 -40.87 4.44
C ARG A 136 10.44 -41.51 5.82
N LEU A 137 10.06 -40.72 6.82
CA LEU A 137 9.81 -41.23 8.18
C LEU A 137 8.55 -42.12 8.23
N ASN A 138 7.50 -41.81 7.46
CA ASN A 138 6.32 -42.66 7.34
C ASN A 138 6.56 -43.95 6.52
N ALA A 139 7.46 -43.92 5.52
CA ALA A 139 7.83 -45.12 4.76
C ALA A 139 8.64 -46.12 5.61
N ALA A 140 9.52 -45.63 6.48
CA ALA A 140 10.31 -46.46 7.39
C ALA A 140 9.50 -47.04 8.57
N ALA A 141 8.33 -46.48 8.88
CA ALA A 141 7.42 -47.00 9.90
C ALA A 141 6.44 -48.07 9.37
N ARG A 142 6.50 -48.38 8.07
CA ARG A 142 5.60 -49.32 7.38
C ARG A 142 6.27 -50.63 6.94
N VAL A 143 7.55 -50.82 7.28
CA VAL A 143 8.34 -52.06 7.11
C VAL A 143 8.72 -52.55 8.50
#